data_AF-A0A9D6SAX7-F1
#
_entry.id   AF-A0A9D6SAX7-F1
#
_cell.length_a   1.000
_cell.length_b   1.000
_cell.length_c   1.000
_cell.angle_alpha   90.00
_cell.angle_beta   90.00
_cell.angle_gamma   90.00
#
_symmetry.space_group_name_H-M   'P 1'
#
loop_
_entity.id
_entity.type
_entity.pdbx_description
1 polymer ?
#
loop_
_entity_poly.entity_id
_entity_poly.type
_entity_poly.pdbx_seq_one_letter_code
_entity_poly.pdbx_strand_id
1 'polypeptide(L)'
;MKRFQYLLGALIFLVIGFLIGWGQPRPSVAPVAPVGSELSVVREVSLMFDEGDGTVRAFEREAFSDGESLFDLTKRVAERTGMSFVHEPPGPYGILITEIDGKRGGTDGRYWLYWVANHLGEVAADQYPLRPGDVVEWKFINLKL
;
A
#
# COMPACT_ATOMS: atom_id res chain seq x y z
N MET A 1 7.31 -41.28 73.02
CA MET A 1 7.27 -41.96 71.70
C MET A 1 6.40 -41.27 70.65
N LYS A 2 5.33 -40.54 70.99
CA LYS A 2 4.46 -39.86 69.97
C LYS A 2 5.06 -38.58 69.35
N ARG A 3 5.87 -37.82 70.10
CA ARG A 3 6.51 -36.56 69.63
C ARG A 3 7.58 -36.78 68.54
N PHE A 4 8.23 -37.94 68.56
CA PHE A 4 9.24 -38.34 67.56
C PHE A 4 8.59 -38.72 66.21
N GLN A 5 7.36 -39.24 66.22
CA GLN A 5 6.60 -39.59 65.01
C GLN A 5 6.16 -38.35 64.21
N TYR A 6 5.80 -37.25 64.89
CA TYR A 6 5.45 -35.99 64.22
C TYR A 6 6.66 -35.28 63.62
N LEU A 7 7.83 -35.36 64.26
CA LEU A 7 9.09 -34.83 63.72
C LEU A 7 9.54 -35.59 62.46
N LEU A 8 9.37 -36.92 62.44
CA LEU A 8 9.70 -37.74 61.28
C LEU A 8 8.75 -37.47 60.10
N GLY A 9 7.45 -37.27 60.36
CA GLY A 9 6.47 -36.91 59.34
C GLY A 9 6.69 -35.53 58.72
N ALA A 10 7.09 -34.53 59.52
CA ALA A 10 7.40 -33.19 59.04
C ALA A 10 8.66 -33.17 58.14
N LEU A 11 9.67 -33.97 58.49
CA LEU A 11 10.91 -34.08 57.70
C LEU A 11 10.65 -34.73 56.33
N ILE A 12 9.79 -35.74 56.26
CA ILE A 12 9.39 -36.39 55.01
C ILE A 12 8.64 -35.42 54.10
N PHE A 13 7.73 -34.60 54.64
CA PHE A 13 7.04 -33.55 53.88
C PHE A 13 7.99 -32.49 53.32
N LEU A 14 9.04 -32.13 54.07
CA LEU A 14 10.05 -31.16 53.65
C LEU A 14 10.93 -31.71 52.52
N VAL A 15 11.32 -32.98 52.60
CA VAL A 15 12.10 -33.66 51.56
C VAL A 15 11.28 -33.86 50.28
N ILE A 16 10.00 -34.24 50.39
CA ILE A 16 9.09 -34.38 49.23
C ILE A 16 8.87 -33.03 48.55
N GLY A 17 8.63 -31.95 49.31
CA GLY A 17 8.50 -30.60 48.76
C GLY A 17 9.77 -30.13 48.04
N PHE A 18 10.95 -30.47 48.58
CA PHE A 18 12.23 -30.12 48.00
C PHE A 18 12.54 -30.89 46.69
N LEU A 19 12.13 -32.16 46.61
CA LEU A 19 12.30 -32.97 45.39
C LEU A 19 11.35 -32.54 44.25
N ILE A 20 10.14 -32.06 44.57
CA ILE A 20 9.17 -31.57 43.56
C ILE A 20 9.61 -30.21 42.98
N GLY A 21 10.32 -29.39 43.76
CA GLY A 21 10.77 -28.06 43.34
C GLY A 21 11.95 -28.04 42.36
N TRP A 22 12.76 -29.10 42.30
CA TRP A 22 13.97 -29.12 41.46
C TRP A 22 13.77 -29.59 40.01
N GLY A 23 12.62 -30.20 39.71
CA GLY A 23 12.35 -30.86 38.43
C GLY A 23 11.50 -30.07 37.44
N GLN A 24 11.09 -28.84 37.74
CA GLN A 24 10.27 -28.07 36.79
C GLN A 24 11.15 -27.67 35.60
N PRO A 25 10.85 -28.16 34.36
CA PRO A 25 11.53 -27.66 33.19
C PRO A 25 11.30 -26.15 33.15
N ARG A 26 12.40 -25.37 33.12
CA ARG A 26 12.29 -23.93 32.93
C ARG A 26 11.46 -23.74 31.66
N PRO A 27 10.38 -22.93 31.69
CA PRO A 27 9.68 -22.63 30.46
C PRO A 27 10.72 -22.11 29.48
N SER A 28 10.95 -22.85 28.40
CA SER A 28 11.83 -22.45 27.35
C SER A 28 11.19 -21.21 26.75
N VAL A 29 11.63 -20.03 27.19
CA VAL A 29 11.36 -18.79 26.49
C VAL A 29 12.06 -18.99 25.16
N ALA A 30 11.32 -19.48 24.16
CA ALA A 30 11.78 -19.47 22.80
C ALA A 30 12.32 -18.06 22.56
N PRO A 31 13.53 -17.88 22.00
CA PRO A 31 13.94 -16.57 21.57
C PRO A 31 12.82 -16.08 20.66
N VAL A 32 12.10 -15.05 21.09
CA VAL A 32 11.18 -14.33 20.24
C VAL A 32 12.09 -13.87 19.12
N ALA A 33 12.01 -14.54 17.97
CA ALA A 33 12.70 -14.09 16.78
C ALA A 33 12.44 -12.58 16.71
N PRO A 34 13.45 -11.73 16.46
CA PRO A 34 13.15 -10.34 16.20
C PRO A 34 12.10 -10.40 15.09
N VAL A 35 10.86 -10.02 15.45
CA VAL A 35 9.87 -9.68 14.45
C VAL A 35 10.48 -8.44 13.87
N GLY A 36 11.37 -8.66 12.89
CA GLY A 36 11.70 -7.69 11.89
C GLY A 36 10.36 -7.33 11.33
N SER A 37 9.76 -6.30 11.90
CA SER A 37 8.86 -5.45 11.17
C SER A 37 9.75 -4.90 10.07
N GLU A 38 9.95 -5.69 9.02
CA GLU A 38 10.24 -5.17 7.72
C GLU A 38 9.16 -4.11 7.55
N LEU A 39 9.56 -2.85 7.61
CA LEU A 39 8.72 -1.74 7.24
C LEU A 39 8.33 -2.05 5.80
N SER A 40 7.23 -2.78 5.60
CA SER A 40 6.57 -2.89 4.32
C SER A 40 6.22 -1.47 3.99
N VAL A 41 7.07 -0.82 3.20
CA VAL A 41 6.77 0.48 2.63
C VAL A 41 5.48 0.23 1.86
N VAL A 42 4.38 0.71 2.42
CA VAL A 42 3.06 0.60 1.80
C VAL A 42 3.15 1.46 0.54
N ARG A 43 3.26 0.81 -0.61
CA ARG A 43 3.38 1.44 -1.92
C ARG A 43 1.99 1.75 -2.45
N GLU A 44 1.38 2.77 -1.87
CA GLU A 44 0.06 3.24 -2.26
C GLU A 44 0.16 4.64 -2.83
N VAL A 45 -0.72 4.96 -3.77
CA VAL A 45 -0.91 6.31 -4.30
C VAL A 45 -2.38 6.68 -4.29
N SER A 46 -2.68 7.96 -4.21
CA SER A 46 -4.01 8.48 -4.44
C SER A 46 -4.14 8.90 -5.90
N LEU A 47 -5.15 8.40 -6.60
CA LEU A 47 -5.42 8.71 -8.01
C LEU A 47 -6.80 9.35 -8.14
N MET A 48 -6.86 10.51 -8.79
CA MET A 48 -8.08 11.28 -9.01
C MET A 48 -8.30 11.55 -10.50
N PHE A 49 -9.56 11.57 -10.92
CA PHE A 49 -9.98 11.98 -12.25
C PHE A 49 -10.97 13.12 -12.11
N ASP A 50 -10.51 14.36 -12.35
CA ASP A 50 -11.35 15.54 -12.54
C ASP A 50 -11.75 15.63 -14.01
N GLU A 51 -13.04 15.39 -14.27
CA GLU A 51 -13.58 15.32 -15.61
C GLU A 51 -13.93 16.70 -16.22
N GLY A 52 -13.61 17.79 -15.52
CA GLY A 52 -13.76 19.16 -15.98
C GLY A 52 -15.20 19.68 -16.02
N ASP A 53 -16.17 18.90 -15.51
CA ASP A 53 -17.59 19.29 -15.37
C ASP A 53 -18.06 19.30 -13.90
N GLY A 54 -17.11 19.30 -12.96
CA GLY A 54 -17.36 19.21 -11.52
C GLY A 54 -17.44 17.77 -11.00
N THR A 55 -17.42 16.77 -11.87
CA THR A 55 -17.32 15.36 -11.48
C THR A 55 -15.87 15.02 -11.17
N VAL A 56 -15.61 14.54 -9.95
CA VAL A 56 -14.31 14.01 -9.53
C VAL A 56 -14.47 12.60 -9.01
N ARG A 57 -13.69 11.66 -9.55
CA ARG A 57 -13.59 10.28 -9.03
C ARG A 57 -12.24 10.07 -8.37
N ALA A 58 -12.24 9.61 -7.12
CA ALA A 58 -11.03 9.43 -6.31
C ALA A 58 -10.82 7.97 -5.91
N PHE A 59 -9.56 7.55 -5.92
CA PHE A 59 -9.07 6.24 -5.54
C PHE A 59 -7.89 6.44 -4.57
N GLU A 60 -8.14 6.36 -3.26
CA GLU A 60 -7.22 6.91 -2.25
C GLU A 60 -6.02 6.01 -1.91
N ARG A 61 -6.05 4.72 -2.28
CA ARG A 61 -5.05 3.72 -1.86
C ARG A 61 -4.79 2.69 -2.95
N GLU A 62 -4.44 3.15 -4.13
CA GLU A 62 -4.07 2.24 -5.21
C GLU A 62 -2.66 1.73 -4.98
N ALA A 63 -2.55 0.43 -4.68
CA ALA A 63 -1.27 -0.23 -4.58
C ALA A 63 -0.58 -0.26 -5.95
N PHE A 64 0.75 -0.12 -5.97
CA PHE A 64 1.56 -0.23 -7.18
C PHE A 64 2.84 -1.06 -6.96
N SER A 65 3.37 -1.59 -8.06
CA SER A 65 4.60 -2.40 -8.08
C SER A 65 5.84 -1.55 -8.36
N ASP A 66 7.02 -2.03 -7.93
CA ASP A 66 8.28 -1.33 -8.24
C ASP A 66 8.47 -1.19 -9.76
N GLY A 67 8.66 0.04 -10.22
CA GLY A 67 8.81 0.37 -11.64
C GLY A 67 7.49 0.52 -12.42
N GLU A 68 6.32 0.36 -11.78
CA GLU A 68 5.03 0.67 -12.40
C GLU A 68 4.93 2.18 -12.70
N SER A 69 4.61 2.51 -13.95
CA SER A 69 4.41 3.90 -14.37
C SER A 69 3.02 4.41 -14.00
N LEU A 70 2.82 5.73 -14.02
CA LEU A 70 1.48 6.31 -13.88
C LEU A 70 0.52 5.79 -14.96
N PHE A 71 1.01 5.59 -16.19
CA PHE A 71 0.21 5.02 -17.27
C PHE A 71 -0.30 3.61 -16.92
N ASP A 72 0.59 2.74 -16.43
CA ASP A 72 0.25 1.35 -16.09
C ASP A 72 -0.81 1.28 -14.98
N LEU A 73 -0.62 2.08 -13.93
CA LEU A 73 -1.59 2.20 -12.85
C LEU A 73 -2.94 2.71 -13.37
N THR A 74 -2.93 3.80 -14.15
CA THR A 74 -4.15 4.43 -14.66
C THR A 74 -4.93 3.45 -15.55
N LYS A 75 -4.21 2.75 -16.44
CA LYS A 75 -4.79 1.72 -17.31
C LYS A 75 -5.44 0.60 -16.50
N ARG A 76 -4.74 0.08 -15.49
CA ARG A 76 -5.26 -0.98 -14.61
C ARG A 76 -6.50 -0.53 -13.83
N VAL A 77 -6.50 0.71 -13.31
CA VAL A 77 -7.67 1.28 -12.63
C VAL A 77 -8.85 1.40 -13.59
N ALA A 78 -8.62 1.88 -14.82
CA ALA A 78 -9.66 1.99 -15.83
C ALA A 78 -10.25 0.62 -16.21
N GLU A 79 -9.40 -0.38 -16.47
CA GLU A 79 -9.84 -1.75 -16.76
C GLU A 79 -10.66 -2.35 -15.62
N ARG A 80 -10.21 -2.17 -14.36
CA ARG A 80 -10.91 -2.67 -13.17
C ARG A 80 -12.29 -2.02 -12.96
N THR A 81 -12.43 -0.76 -13.36
CA THR A 81 -13.65 0.04 -13.13
C THR A 81 -14.59 0.07 -14.34
N GLY A 82 -14.14 -0.43 -15.49
CA GLY A 82 -14.89 -0.38 -16.74
C GLY A 82 -14.87 0.98 -17.43
N MET A 83 -13.99 1.90 -17.01
CA MET A 83 -13.81 3.19 -17.70
C MET A 83 -13.11 2.98 -19.04
N SER A 84 -13.52 3.71 -20.08
CA SER A 84 -12.74 3.72 -21.32
C SER A 84 -11.38 4.39 -21.07
N PHE A 85 -10.31 3.86 -21.67
CA PHE A 85 -8.96 4.43 -21.56
C PHE A 85 -8.24 4.27 -22.88
N VAL A 86 -8.29 5.32 -23.71
CA VAL A 86 -7.75 5.31 -25.07
C VAL A 86 -6.47 6.14 -25.10
N HIS A 87 -5.47 5.60 -25.78
CA HIS A 87 -4.14 6.19 -25.90
C HIS A 87 -3.57 5.91 -27.29
N GLU A 88 -2.66 6.78 -27.72
CA GLU A 88 -1.86 6.56 -28.92
C GLU A 88 -0.62 5.73 -28.58
N PRO A 89 -0.05 5.01 -29.56
CA PRO A 89 1.25 4.36 -29.39
C PRO A 89 2.33 5.38 -28.96
N PRO A 90 3.39 4.93 -28.28
CA PRO A 90 4.48 5.82 -27.86
C PRO A 90 5.07 6.59 -29.04
N GLY A 91 5.02 7.92 -28.95
CA GLY A 91 5.67 8.84 -29.86
C GLY A 91 7.02 9.34 -29.32
N PRO A 92 7.59 10.42 -29.90
CA PRO A 92 8.84 11.02 -29.42
C PRO A 92 8.76 11.58 -28.00
N TYR A 93 7.54 11.79 -27.48
CA TYR A 93 7.28 12.36 -26.15
C TYR A 93 6.63 11.36 -25.18
N GLY A 94 6.54 10.07 -25.54
CA GLY A 94 5.85 9.05 -24.76
C GLY A 94 4.41 8.77 -25.24
N ILE A 95 3.61 8.15 -24.38
CA ILE A 95 2.23 7.77 -24.67
C ILE A 95 1.30 8.96 -24.45
N LEU A 96 0.53 9.31 -25.49
CA LEU A 96 -0.53 10.31 -25.39
C LEU A 96 -1.85 9.65 -25.03
N ILE A 97 -2.42 10.03 -23.89
CA ILE A 97 -3.77 9.61 -23.49
C ILE A 97 -4.78 10.53 -24.16
N THR A 98 -5.67 9.94 -24.95
CA THR A 98 -6.63 10.66 -25.79
C THR A 98 -8.05 10.55 -25.29
N GLU A 99 -8.37 9.59 -24.42
CA GLU A 99 -9.68 9.46 -23.80
C GLU A 99 -9.59 8.81 -22.42
N ILE A 100 -10.33 9.35 -21.47
CA ILE A 100 -10.65 8.70 -20.20
C ILE A 100 -12.16 8.79 -20.01
N ASP A 101 -12.81 7.63 -19.87
CA ASP A 101 -14.23 7.45 -19.59
C ASP A 101 -15.17 8.27 -20.51
N GLY A 102 -15.00 8.07 -21.82
CA GLY A 102 -15.79 8.71 -22.86
C GLY A 102 -15.41 10.17 -23.13
N LYS A 103 -14.50 10.76 -22.34
CA LYS A 103 -14.08 12.16 -22.52
C LYS A 103 -12.84 12.23 -23.40
N ARG A 104 -13.06 12.56 -24.67
CA ARG A 104 -12.03 12.60 -25.72
C ARG A 104 -11.31 13.94 -25.77
N GLY A 105 -10.00 13.91 -25.57
CA GLY A 105 -9.09 15.03 -25.78
C GLY A 105 -8.98 15.44 -27.25
N GLY A 106 -8.55 16.68 -27.49
CA GLY A 106 -8.52 17.29 -28.83
C GLY A 106 -9.87 17.82 -29.32
N THR A 107 -10.97 17.50 -28.64
CA THR A 107 -12.29 18.07 -28.93
C THR A 107 -12.46 19.36 -28.15
N ASP A 108 -12.94 20.43 -28.80
CA ASP A 108 -13.20 21.74 -28.19
C ASP A 108 -12.01 22.40 -27.46
N GLY A 109 -10.78 21.96 -27.75
CA GLY A 109 -9.58 22.48 -27.08
C GLY A 109 -9.31 21.86 -25.71
N ARG A 110 -10.04 20.80 -25.34
CA ARG A 110 -9.85 20.10 -24.07
C ARG A 110 -8.88 18.94 -24.17
N TYR A 111 -8.10 18.72 -23.12
CA TYR A 111 -7.08 17.68 -23.06
C TYR A 111 -7.01 17.08 -21.66
N TRP A 112 -6.64 15.81 -21.60
CA TRP A 112 -6.27 15.15 -20.35
C TRP A 112 -4.81 15.45 -20.05
N LEU A 113 -4.57 16.10 -18.93
CA LEU A 113 -3.25 16.31 -18.35
C LEU A 113 -3.24 15.74 -16.94
N TYR A 114 -2.06 15.43 -16.40
CA TYR A 114 -1.95 14.97 -15.02
C TYR A 114 -1.09 15.91 -14.17
N TRP A 115 -1.38 15.89 -12.88
CA TRP A 115 -0.61 16.58 -11.85
C TRP A 115 -0.18 15.58 -10.80
N VAL A 116 0.99 15.82 -10.20
CA VAL A 116 1.42 15.13 -8.99
C VAL A 116 1.67 16.16 -7.91
N ALA A 117 1.00 16.02 -6.77
CA ALA A 117 1.05 16.99 -5.67
C ALA A 117 0.82 18.44 -6.14
N ASN A 118 -0.17 18.65 -7.01
CA ASN A 118 -0.51 19.95 -7.63
C ASN A 118 0.54 20.55 -8.59
N HIS A 119 1.57 19.80 -8.97
CA HIS A 119 2.51 20.19 -10.02
C HIS A 119 2.16 19.49 -11.34
N LEU A 120 2.12 20.24 -12.44
CA LEU A 120 1.86 19.67 -13.77
C LEU A 120 2.94 18.65 -14.11
N GLY A 121 2.54 17.50 -14.65
CA GLY A 121 3.46 16.47 -15.11
C GLY A 121 4.41 16.98 -16.18
N GLU A 122 5.71 16.82 -15.96
CA GLU A 122 6.77 17.28 -16.87
C GLU A 122 7.16 16.23 -17.92
N VAL A 123 6.76 14.97 -17.72
CA VAL A 123 7.00 13.83 -18.62
C VAL A 123 5.69 13.14 -18.96
N ALA A 124 5.65 12.28 -19.97
CA ALA A 124 4.45 11.49 -20.23
C ALA A 124 4.17 10.47 -19.11
N ALA A 125 2.92 10.04 -18.97
CA ALA A 125 2.51 9.16 -17.87
C ALA A 125 3.20 7.79 -17.90
N ASP A 126 3.62 7.30 -19.07
CA ASP A 126 4.41 6.07 -19.22
C ASP A 126 5.86 6.21 -18.76
N GLN A 127 6.33 7.45 -18.59
CA GLN A 127 7.68 7.78 -18.17
C GLN A 127 7.75 8.25 -16.73
N TYR A 128 6.61 8.48 -16.08
CA TYR A 128 6.54 8.89 -14.68
C TYR A 128 6.60 7.65 -13.76
N PRO A 129 7.69 7.43 -13.00
CA PRO A 129 7.75 6.33 -12.03
C PRO A 129 6.98 6.70 -10.77
N LEU A 130 6.02 5.86 -10.38
CA LEU A 130 5.22 6.08 -9.17
C LEU A 130 6.09 5.99 -7.91
N ARG A 131 5.74 6.82 -6.92
CA ARG A 131 6.38 6.86 -5.61
C ARG A 131 5.33 6.66 -4.50
N PRO A 132 5.70 6.03 -3.38
CA PRO A 132 4.77 5.85 -2.27
C PRO A 132 4.27 7.22 -1.77
N GLY A 133 2.95 7.34 -1.66
CA GLY A 133 2.29 8.57 -1.20
C GLY A 133 2.06 9.63 -2.28
N ASP A 134 2.34 9.34 -3.56
CA ASP A 134 1.98 10.27 -4.64
C ASP A 134 0.47 10.56 -4.63
N VAL A 135 0.14 11.83 -4.82
CA VAL A 135 -1.24 12.31 -5.02
C VAL A 135 -1.33 12.75 -6.47
N VAL A 136 -1.92 11.91 -7.29
CA VAL A 136 -2.02 12.10 -8.74
C VAL A 136 -3.43 12.51 -9.12
N GLU A 137 -3.53 13.50 -9.99
CA GLU A 137 -4.80 14.01 -10.50
C GLU A 137 -4.76 14.15 -12.02
N TRP A 138 -5.56 13.36 -12.72
CA TRP A 138 -5.91 13.59 -14.11
C TRP A 138 -6.97 14.69 -14.19
N LYS A 139 -6.75 15.73 -14.99
CA LYS A 139 -7.73 16.81 -15.23
C LYS A 139 -8.05 16.93 -16.70
N PHE A 140 -9.34 17.04 -17.00
CA PHE A 140 -9.81 17.32 -18.35
C PHE A 140 -10.05 18.82 -18.54
N ILE A 141 -9.02 19.54 -18.98
CA ILE A 141 -9.00 21.00 -19.00
C ILE A 141 -9.00 21.58 -20.41
N ASN A 142 -9.56 22.78 -20.56
CA ASN A 142 -9.49 23.54 -21.80
C ASN A 142 -8.15 24.29 -21.90
N LEU A 143 -7.44 24.09 -23.00
CA LEU A 143 -6.18 24.77 -23.32
C LEU A 143 -6.34 25.85 -24.40
N LYS A 144 -7.54 26.02 -24.97
CA LYS A 144 -7.84 27.20 -25.79
C LYS A 144 -7.96 28.41 -24.86
N LEU A 145 -7.04 29.35 -25.05
CA LEU A 145 -7.07 30.69 -24.47
C LEU A 145 -8.15 31.55 -25.12
#